data_AF-A0A1Q6VAT1-F1
#
_entry.id   AF-A0A1Q6VAT1-F1
#
_cell.length_a   1.000
_cell.length_b   1.000
_cell.length_c   1.000
_cell.angle_alpha   90.00
_cell.angle_beta   90.00
_cell.angle_gamma   90.00
#
_symmetry.space_group_name_H-M   'P 1'
#
loop_
_entity.id
_entity.type
_entity.pdbx_description
1 polymer ?
#
loop_
_entity_poly.entity_id
_entity_poly.type
_entity_poly.pdbx_seq_one_letter_code
_entity_poly.pdbx_strand_id
1 'polypeptide(L)'
;MLRPESRVSAVTPKIILLLLSYLFLVSAAIFGLVGSYRVDVLRTELAKANAARDAAEHRETEFKTREAAVAGAEAKIAEAENKATKAQTELLTLQNEKAELESKLEASRNEIAALQKRIGEAGPPASPSQNPSTASKPQQPTTSGPSVEIAQGPAEEATPPPPPRPKQQVVPIKAQQVAGTLGPMSISSARALAVFAPRPEYPREARSHRIAGSGVCVVSVDRGSGHVTEASIAQSTGNQTLDNSAVSTFRTWIFKPRKVSTVSISFGFTTSGAPY
;
A
#
# COMPACT_ATOMS: atom_id res chain seq x y z
N MET A 1 -48.24 90.51 -2.82
CA MET A 1 -46.90 90.02 -3.19
C MET A 1 -46.02 90.06 -1.95
N LEU A 2 -45.72 88.91 -1.34
CA LEU A 2 -44.82 88.82 -0.18
C LEU A 2 -43.45 88.37 -0.68
N ARG A 3 -42.45 89.24 -0.52
CA ARG A 3 -41.04 88.99 -0.86
C ARG A 3 -40.37 88.27 0.32
N PRO A 4 -39.70 87.13 0.14
CA PRO A 4 -38.93 86.51 1.21
C PRO A 4 -37.61 87.27 1.39
N GLU A 5 -37.36 87.73 2.61
CA GLU A 5 -36.08 88.25 3.08
C GLU A 5 -35.09 87.08 3.25
N SER A 6 -34.13 86.97 2.32
CA SER A 6 -33.02 86.02 2.41
C SER A 6 -31.97 86.57 3.38
N ARG A 7 -31.98 86.13 4.64
CA ARG A 7 -30.89 86.39 5.59
C ARG A 7 -29.68 85.55 5.22
N VAL A 8 -28.75 86.13 4.46
CA VAL A 8 -27.41 85.56 4.25
C VAL A 8 -26.59 85.85 5.50
N SER A 9 -26.28 84.81 6.29
CA SER A 9 -25.39 84.91 7.46
C SER A 9 -24.00 85.37 7.02
N ALA A 10 -23.55 86.50 7.55
CA ALA A 10 -22.19 86.99 7.38
C ALA A 10 -21.21 86.07 8.14
N VAL A 11 -20.56 85.17 7.42
CA VAL A 11 -19.45 84.36 7.95
C VAL A 11 -18.15 85.14 7.76
N THR A 12 -17.49 85.48 8.87
CA THR A 12 -16.22 86.21 8.89
C THR A 12 -15.11 85.34 8.24
N PRO A 13 -14.18 85.90 7.42
CA PRO A 13 -13.15 85.12 6.73
C PRO A 13 -12.29 84.24 7.65
N LYS A 14 -12.10 84.63 8.91
CA LYS A 14 -11.42 83.82 9.94
C LYS A 14 -12.13 82.50 10.24
N ILE A 15 -13.47 82.48 10.26
CA ILE A 15 -14.25 81.27 10.51
C ILE A 15 -14.14 80.30 9.33
N ILE A 16 -14.12 80.83 8.10
CA ILE A 16 -13.94 80.02 6.88
C ILE A 16 -12.58 79.33 6.89
N LEU A 17 -11.51 80.06 7.25
CA LEU A 17 -10.16 79.51 7.35
C LEU A 17 -10.04 78.43 8.44
N LEU A 18 -10.69 78.62 9.59
CA LEU A 18 -10.72 77.62 10.66
C LEU A 18 -11.45 76.33 10.22
N LEU A 19 -12.57 76.45 9.52
CA LEU A 19 -13.30 75.28 9.01
C LEU A 19 -12.53 74.53 7.93
N LEU A 20 -11.86 75.24 7.00
CA LEU A 20 -11.01 74.63 5.98
C LEU A 20 -9.79 73.92 6.61
N SER A 21 -9.15 74.55 7.59
CA SER A 21 -8.03 73.94 8.33
C SER A 21 -8.47 72.67 9.06
N TYR A 22 -9.63 72.71 9.73
CA TYR A 22 -10.21 71.55 10.39
C TYR A 22 -10.52 70.41 9.40
N LEU A 23 -11.14 70.73 8.25
CA LEU A 23 -11.42 69.75 7.20
C LEU A 23 -10.13 69.10 6.66
N PHE A 24 -9.08 69.90 6.44
CA PHE A 24 -7.81 69.40 5.95
C PHE A 24 -7.12 68.50 6.98
N LEU A 25 -7.16 68.84 8.26
CA LEU A 25 -6.62 68.03 9.35
C LEU A 25 -7.32 66.66 9.45
N VAL A 26 -8.66 66.65 9.37
CA VAL A 26 -9.44 65.41 9.39
C VAL A 26 -9.14 64.56 8.16
N SER A 27 -9.02 65.17 6.97
CA SER A 27 -8.66 64.44 5.76
C SER A 27 -7.28 63.79 5.87
N ALA A 28 -6.27 64.51 6.38
CA ALA A 28 -4.92 63.98 6.57
C ALA A 28 -4.90 62.79 7.55
N ALA A 29 -5.68 62.85 8.63
CA ALA A 29 -5.81 61.74 9.57
C ALA A 29 -6.42 60.49 8.92
N ILE A 30 -7.45 60.64 8.09
CA ILE A 30 -8.08 59.54 7.34
C ILE A 30 -7.08 58.94 6.33
N PHE A 31 -6.37 59.78 5.57
CA PHE A 31 -5.36 59.31 4.62
C PHE A 31 -4.18 58.60 5.30
N GLY A 32 -3.74 59.09 6.46
CA GLY A 32 -2.72 58.41 7.27
C GLY A 32 -3.19 57.02 7.73
N LEU A 33 -4.43 56.92 8.19
CA LEU A 33 -5.04 55.67 8.62
C LEU A 33 -5.21 54.67 7.44
N VAL A 34 -5.73 55.13 6.30
CA VAL A 34 -5.85 54.32 5.07
C VAL A 34 -4.48 53.87 4.56
N GLY A 35 -3.48 54.74 4.65
CA GLY A 35 -2.08 54.42 4.34
C GLY A 35 -1.52 53.32 5.26
N SER A 36 -1.76 53.39 6.57
CA SER A 36 -1.34 52.33 7.50
C SER A 36 -1.98 50.98 7.21
N TYR A 37 -3.29 50.95 6.87
CA TYR A 37 -3.97 49.71 6.51
C TYR A 37 -3.35 49.05 5.26
N ARG A 38 -2.98 49.85 4.24
CA ARG A 38 -2.32 49.31 3.04
C ARG A 38 -0.93 48.74 3.34
N VAL A 39 -0.17 49.41 4.21
CA VAL A 39 1.16 48.94 4.61
C VAL A 39 1.09 47.64 5.41
N ASP A 40 0.13 47.49 6.32
CA ASP A 40 0.01 46.29 7.14
C ASP A 40 -0.47 45.07 6.36
N VAL A 41 -1.35 45.26 5.36
CA VAL A 41 -1.72 44.20 4.41
C VAL A 41 -0.50 43.75 3.61
N LEU A 42 0.30 44.68 3.08
CA LEU A 42 1.51 44.34 2.32
C LEU A 42 2.56 43.64 3.17
N ARG A 43 2.75 44.04 4.43
CA ARG A 43 3.65 43.35 5.38
C ARG A 43 3.19 41.93 5.67
N THR A 44 1.88 41.73 5.81
CA THR A 44 1.29 40.41 6.03
C THR A 44 1.48 39.51 4.81
N GLU A 45 1.25 40.04 3.61
CA GLU A 45 1.45 39.29 2.37
C GLU A 45 2.94 38.98 2.12
N LEU A 46 3.85 39.91 2.46
CA LEU A 46 5.30 39.66 2.40
C LEU A 46 5.72 38.54 3.36
N ALA A 47 5.20 38.52 4.59
CA ALA A 47 5.50 37.46 5.56
C ALA A 47 5.01 36.09 5.08
N LYS A 48 3.81 36.02 4.48
CA LYS A 48 3.30 34.79 3.86
C LYS A 48 4.14 34.35 2.67
N ALA A 49 4.57 35.29 1.82
CA ALA A 49 5.40 35.00 0.65
C ALA A 49 6.77 34.44 1.07
N ASN A 50 7.38 35.00 2.12
CA ASN A 50 8.63 34.47 2.67
C ASN A 50 8.42 33.09 3.30
N ALA A 51 7.36 32.89 4.09
CA ALA A 51 7.05 31.56 4.65
C ALA A 51 6.79 30.50 3.56
N ALA A 52 6.16 30.88 2.45
CA ALA A 52 5.95 29.99 1.31
C ALA A 52 7.28 29.65 0.60
N ARG A 53 8.21 30.61 0.52
CA ARG A 53 9.55 30.39 -0.02
C ARG A 53 10.35 29.44 0.86
N ASP A 54 10.36 29.66 2.18
CA ASP A 54 11.05 28.78 3.14
C ASP A 54 10.48 27.36 3.11
N ALA A 55 9.15 27.23 3.01
CA ALA A 55 8.48 25.93 2.87
C ALA A 55 8.81 25.24 1.54
N ALA A 56 9.07 25.99 0.47
CA ALA A 56 9.50 25.43 -0.81
C ALA A 56 10.94 24.93 -0.74
N GLU A 57 11.85 25.66 -0.08
CA GLU A 57 13.24 25.23 0.13
C GLU A 57 13.31 23.94 0.97
N HIS A 58 12.48 23.81 2.02
CA HIS A 58 12.40 22.57 2.80
C HIS A 58 11.86 21.37 1.99
N ARG A 59 11.02 21.64 0.99
CA ARG A 59 10.50 20.58 0.11
C ARG A 59 11.57 20.07 -0.86
N GLU A 60 12.47 20.96 -1.31
CA GLU A 60 13.60 20.59 -2.16
C GLU A 60 14.61 19.73 -1.41
N THR A 61 14.93 20.09 -0.17
CA THR A 61 15.83 19.28 0.67
C THR A 61 15.24 17.92 0.97
N GLU A 62 13.95 17.85 1.32
CA GLU A 62 13.24 16.57 1.51
C GLU A 62 13.22 15.72 0.23
N PHE A 63 13.04 16.33 -0.94
CA PHE A 63 13.08 15.62 -2.21
C PHE A 63 14.46 15.01 -2.46
N LYS A 64 15.53 15.79 -2.23
CA LYS A 64 16.91 15.33 -2.39
C LYS A 64 17.28 14.23 -1.39
N THR A 65 16.79 14.31 -0.16
CA THR A 65 16.96 13.23 0.83
C THR A 65 16.21 11.96 0.40
N ARG A 66 14.98 12.09 -0.13
CA ARG A 66 14.22 10.95 -0.66
C ARG A 66 14.89 10.35 -1.89
N GLU A 67 15.43 11.16 -2.78
CA GLU A 67 16.18 10.71 -3.95
C GLU A 67 17.43 9.92 -3.55
N ALA A 68 18.21 10.41 -2.58
CA ALA A 68 19.34 9.67 -2.02
C ALA A 68 18.91 8.35 -1.35
N ALA A 69 17.77 8.33 -0.67
CA ALA A 69 17.22 7.11 -0.08
C ALA A 69 16.77 6.10 -1.15
N VAL A 70 16.21 6.56 -2.27
CA VAL A 70 15.84 5.72 -3.42
C VAL A 70 17.09 5.13 -4.07
N ALA A 71 18.12 5.93 -4.34
CA ALA A 71 19.40 5.42 -4.87
C ALA A 71 20.04 4.38 -3.93
N GLY A 72 19.96 4.60 -2.61
CA GLY A 72 20.41 3.62 -1.62
C GLY A 72 19.58 2.34 -1.58
N ALA A 73 18.27 2.41 -1.86
CA ALA A 73 17.41 1.25 -1.98
C ALA A 73 17.69 0.47 -3.27
N GLU A 74 17.90 1.16 -4.40
CA GLU A 74 18.27 0.56 -5.69
C GLU A 74 19.60 -0.21 -5.60
N ALA A 75 20.61 0.34 -4.91
CA ALA A 75 21.87 -0.36 -4.68
C ALA A 75 21.68 -1.67 -3.89
N LYS A 76 20.80 -1.68 -2.89
CA LYS A 76 20.47 -2.89 -2.11
C LYS A 76 19.72 -3.92 -2.94
N ILE A 77 18.86 -3.48 -3.86
CA ILE A 77 18.15 -4.37 -4.78
C ILE A 77 19.17 -5.05 -5.71
N ALA A 78 20.11 -4.29 -6.30
CA ALA A 78 21.17 -4.86 -7.14
C ALA A 78 22.06 -5.86 -6.38
N GLU A 79 22.37 -5.59 -5.11
CA GLU A 79 23.11 -6.54 -4.26
C GLU A 79 22.29 -7.83 -4.01
N ALA A 80 20.99 -7.69 -3.74
CA ALA A 80 20.10 -8.83 -3.51
C ALA A 80 19.95 -9.69 -4.77
N GLU A 81 19.85 -9.08 -5.95
CA GLU A 81 19.81 -9.78 -7.24
C GLU A 81 21.08 -10.59 -7.49
N ASN A 82 22.27 -10.02 -7.25
CA ASN A 82 23.53 -10.75 -7.38
C ASN A 82 23.65 -11.92 -6.39
N LYS A 83 23.12 -11.78 -5.17
CA LYS A 83 23.04 -12.90 -4.21
C LYS A 83 22.06 -13.97 -4.69
N ALA A 84 20.93 -13.58 -5.27
CA ALA A 84 19.93 -14.50 -5.79
C ALA A 84 20.45 -15.28 -7.01
N THR A 85 21.18 -14.65 -7.93
CA THR A 85 21.79 -15.34 -9.08
C THR A 85 22.87 -16.33 -8.62
N LYS A 86 23.68 -15.96 -7.61
CA LYS A 86 24.62 -16.89 -6.98
C LYS A 86 23.89 -18.09 -6.37
N ALA A 87 22.85 -17.86 -5.58
CA ALA A 87 22.09 -18.93 -4.94
C ALA A 87 21.40 -19.87 -5.96
N GLN A 88 20.89 -19.32 -7.07
CA GLN A 88 20.34 -20.12 -8.17
C GLN A 88 21.40 -21.01 -8.83
N THR A 89 22.62 -20.49 -8.98
CA THR A 89 23.75 -21.25 -9.57
C THR A 89 24.17 -22.41 -8.65
N GLU A 90 24.26 -22.17 -7.34
CA GLU A 90 24.54 -23.24 -6.36
C GLU A 90 23.44 -24.31 -6.37
N LEU A 91 22.18 -23.92 -6.52
CA LEU A 91 21.05 -24.87 -6.61
C LEU A 91 21.13 -25.75 -7.86
N LEU A 92 21.50 -25.18 -9.00
CA LEU A 92 21.72 -25.94 -10.23
C LEU A 92 22.87 -26.95 -10.08
N THR A 93 23.97 -26.53 -9.43
CA THR A 93 25.10 -27.41 -9.11
C THR A 93 24.66 -28.58 -8.23
N LEU A 94 23.90 -28.32 -7.17
CA LEU A 94 23.40 -29.37 -6.27
C LEU A 94 22.43 -30.34 -6.96
N GLN A 95 21.62 -29.85 -7.90
CA GLN A 95 20.77 -30.75 -8.70
C GLN A 95 21.59 -31.67 -9.60
N ASN A 96 22.68 -31.17 -10.18
CA ASN A 96 23.57 -31.98 -11.00
C ASN A 96 24.30 -33.04 -10.17
N GLU A 97 24.79 -32.67 -8.98
CA GLU A 97 25.40 -33.61 -8.03
C GLU A 97 24.41 -34.68 -7.56
N LYS A 98 23.16 -34.29 -7.29
CA LYS A 98 22.10 -35.26 -6.95
C LYS A 98 21.90 -36.29 -8.07
N ALA A 99 21.84 -35.84 -9.33
CA ALA A 99 21.68 -36.74 -10.47
C ALA A 99 22.88 -37.69 -10.63
N GLU A 100 24.11 -37.22 -10.35
CA GLU A 100 25.31 -38.07 -10.36
C GLU A 100 25.26 -39.14 -9.25
N LEU A 101 24.87 -38.75 -8.04
CA LEU A 101 24.75 -39.68 -6.91
C LEU A 101 23.66 -40.73 -7.13
N GLU A 102 22.52 -40.34 -7.70
CA GLU A 102 21.45 -41.28 -8.09
C GLU A 102 21.96 -42.29 -9.13
N SER A 103 22.69 -41.83 -10.15
CA SER A 103 23.31 -42.72 -11.16
C SER A 103 24.30 -43.72 -10.54
N LYS A 104 25.16 -43.26 -9.61
CA LYS A 104 26.08 -44.14 -8.86
C LYS A 104 25.34 -45.17 -8.01
N LEU A 105 24.22 -44.79 -7.40
CA LEU A 105 23.42 -45.69 -6.57
C LEU A 105 22.76 -46.78 -7.42
N GLU A 106 22.20 -46.43 -8.58
CA GLU A 106 21.63 -47.38 -9.54
C GLU A 106 22.69 -48.34 -10.10
N ALA A 107 23.88 -47.83 -10.44
CA ALA A 107 24.99 -48.66 -10.89
C ALA A 107 25.41 -49.70 -9.81
N SER A 108 25.56 -49.24 -8.56
CA SER A 108 25.89 -50.12 -7.44
C SER A 108 24.77 -51.15 -7.17
N ARG A 109 23.51 -50.75 -7.28
CA ARG A 109 22.35 -51.65 -7.13
C ARG A 109 22.33 -52.74 -8.21
N ASN A 110 22.61 -52.40 -9.46
CA ASN A 110 22.70 -53.35 -10.56
C ASN A 110 23.86 -54.34 -10.39
N GLU A 111 25.00 -53.88 -9.88
CA GLU A 111 26.15 -54.74 -9.58
C GLU A 111 25.81 -55.78 -8.50
N ILE A 112 25.14 -55.35 -7.42
CA ILE A 112 24.66 -56.26 -6.36
C ILE A 112 23.68 -57.29 -6.93
N ALA A 113 22.73 -56.87 -7.78
CA ALA A 113 21.77 -57.78 -8.40
C ALA A 113 22.47 -58.82 -9.31
N ALA A 114 23.49 -58.40 -10.07
CA ALA A 114 24.28 -59.30 -10.90
C ALA A 114 25.06 -60.33 -10.06
N LEU A 115 25.66 -59.90 -8.95
CA LEU A 115 26.35 -60.78 -8.01
C LEU A 115 25.39 -61.80 -7.37
N GLN A 116 24.20 -61.37 -6.94
CA GLN A 116 23.17 -62.27 -6.41
C GLN A 116 22.72 -63.31 -7.45
N LYS A 117 22.53 -62.90 -8.70
CA LYS A 117 22.18 -63.80 -9.80
C LYS A 117 23.25 -64.88 -10.02
N ARG A 118 24.53 -64.48 -10.00
CA ARG A 118 25.67 -65.39 -10.18
C ARG A 118 25.82 -66.39 -9.02
N ILE A 119 25.49 -65.98 -7.80
CA ILE A 119 25.46 -66.86 -6.63
C ILE A 119 24.30 -67.87 -6.74
N GLY A 120 23.16 -67.47 -7.29
CA GLY A 120 22.00 -68.36 -7.51
C GLY A 120 22.19 -69.40 -8.64
N GLU A 121 23.14 -69.17 -9.56
CA GLU A 121 23.43 -70.07 -10.68
C GLU A 121 24.46 -71.15 -10.33
N ALA A 122 25.13 -71.04 -9.17
CA ALA A 122 26.02 -72.05 -8.60
C ALA A 122 25.31 -72.90 -7.53
N GLY A 123 24.40 -73.77 -7.98
CA GLY A 123 23.93 -74.97 -7.26
C GLY A 123 22.46 -74.95 -6.79
N PRO A 124 21.71 -76.02 -7.11
CA PRO A 124 21.16 -76.84 -6.03
C PRO A 124 21.42 -78.36 -6.26
N PRO A 125 21.39 -79.17 -5.18
CA PRO A 125 20.23 -80.05 -5.04
C PRO A 125 19.65 -80.10 -3.62
N ALA A 126 18.48 -80.75 -3.52
CA ALA A 126 17.47 -80.67 -2.47
C ALA A 126 17.68 -81.51 -1.18
N SER A 127 17.01 -81.06 -0.10
CA SER A 127 16.31 -81.80 1.00
C SER A 127 17.10 -82.73 1.96
N PRO A 128 16.50 -83.27 3.04
CA PRO A 128 15.83 -82.66 4.20
C PRO A 128 16.40 -83.18 5.57
N SER A 129 16.08 -82.50 6.68
CA SER A 129 15.93 -83.05 8.06
C SER A 129 17.15 -83.65 8.83
N GLN A 130 17.48 -83.04 9.99
CA GLN A 130 17.55 -83.63 11.36
C GLN A 130 18.65 -83.00 12.28
N ASN A 131 18.16 -82.59 13.47
CA ASN A 131 18.81 -82.07 14.70
C ASN A 131 19.66 -83.16 15.43
N PRO A 132 20.49 -82.95 16.50
CA PRO A 132 20.22 -82.08 17.68
C PRO A 132 21.41 -81.37 18.42
N SER A 133 21.05 -80.33 19.17
CA SER A 133 21.54 -79.88 20.51
C SER A 133 23.01 -79.95 20.94
N THR A 134 23.57 -78.79 21.31
CA THR A 134 24.18 -78.50 22.63
C THR A 134 24.37 -76.96 22.76
N ALA A 135 23.39 -76.22 23.28
CA ALA A 135 23.22 -75.85 24.70
C ALA A 135 24.31 -74.92 25.27
N SER A 136 24.03 -73.61 25.31
CA SER A 136 24.18 -72.78 26.51
C SER A 136 23.28 -71.54 26.42
N LYS A 137 22.47 -71.37 27.46
CA LYS A 137 21.41 -70.36 27.71
C LYS A 137 21.86 -69.52 28.92
N PRO A 138 21.39 -68.28 29.12
CA PRO A 138 20.36 -68.01 30.17
C PRO A 138 19.22 -67.12 29.62
N GLN A 139 17.96 -67.55 29.60
CA GLN A 139 16.90 -67.41 30.64
C GLN A 139 16.35 -65.97 30.80
N GLN A 140 15.38 -65.65 29.93
CA GLN A 140 14.05 -65.02 30.13
C GLN A 140 13.80 -64.11 31.34
N PRO A 141 13.06 -63.01 31.12
CA PRO A 141 11.78 -62.85 31.82
C PRO A 141 10.62 -62.41 30.90
N THR A 142 9.45 -63.00 31.12
CA THR A 142 8.16 -62.33 30.92
C THR A 142 7.82 -61.55 32.19
N THR A 143 7.23 -60.35 32.05
CA THR A 143 5.99 -59.87 32.71
C THR A 143 6.04 -58.40 33.15
N SER A 144 4.88 -57.77 32.97
CA SER A 144 4.28 -56.64 33.70
C SER A 144 4.83 -55.22 33.49
N GLY A 145 4.03 -54.43 32.77
CA GLY A 145 4.01 -52.97 32.79
C GLY A 145 2.72 -52.47 32.09
N PRO A 146 1.62 -52.25 32.83
CA PRO A 146 0.29 -51.98 32.30
C PRO A 146 -0.14 -50.49 32.39
N SER A 147 -1.25 -50.19 31.70
CA SER A 147 -2.38 -49.35 32.16
C SER A 147 -2.44 -47.86 31.76
N VAL A 148 -3.30 -47.54 30.77
CA VAL A 148 -4.56 -46.73 30.86
C VAL A 148 -4.32 -45.21 30.73
N GLU A 149 -4.98 -44.41 29.87
CA GLU A 149 -6.43 -44.14 29.82
C GLU A 149 -6.86 -43.32 28.56
N ILE A 150 -7.86 -43.85 27.80
CA ILE A 150 -9.13 -43.22 27.28
C ILE A 150 -9.03 -41.80 26.63
N ALA A 151 -9.55 -41.49 25.42
CA ALA A 151 -10.83 -41.82 24.76
C ALA A 151 -10.64 -41.87 23.22
N GLN A 152 -11.06 -42.91 22.50
CA GLN A 152 -12.40 -43.09 21.89
C GLN A 152 -12.92 -41.91 21.05
N GLY A 153 -13.06 -42.14 19.73
CA GLY A 153 -13.94 -41.36 18.83
C GLY A 153 -13.57 -41.57 17.36
N PRO A 154 -14.54 -41.83 16.45
CA PRO A 154 -14.40 -42.86 15.43
C PRO A 154 -14.01 -42.36 14.03
N ALA A 155 -13.68 -43.35 13.20
CA ALA A 155 -13.55 -43.33 11.75
C ALA A 155 -14.31 -42.21 11.01
N GLU A 156 -13.60 -41.52 10.12
CA GLU A 156 -14.23 -41.01 8.90
C GLU A 156 -13.42 -41.49 7.69
N GLU A 157 -14.01 -42.50 7.08
CA GLU A 157 -13.70 -43.04 5.77
C GLU A 157 -13.87 -41.97 4.69
N ALA A 158 -12.90 -41.95 3.77
CA ALA A 158 -12.99 -41.46 2.40
C ALA A 158 -13.76 -40.14 2.15
N THR A 159 -13.00 -39.03 2.09
CA THR A 159 -13.08 -38.16 0.92
C THR A 159 -11.66 -37.71 0.55
N PRO A 160 -11.22 -37.85 -0.71
CA PRO A 160 -9.88 -37.43 -1.12
C PRO A 160 -9.67 -35.94 -0.80
N PRO A 161 -8.44 -35.51 -0.45
CA PRO A 161 -8.14 -34.10 -0.25
C PRO A 161 -8.47 -33.33 -1.54
N PRO A 162 -9.12 -32.15 -1.45
CA PRO A 162 -9.39 -31.35 -2.63
C PRO A 162 -8.05 -31.02 -3.31
N PRO A 163 -7.98 -31.05 -4.65
CA PRO A 163 -6.75 -30.72 -5.36
C PRO A 163 -6.26 -29.34 -4.92
N PRO A 164 -4.94 -29.12 -4.82
CA PRO A 164 -4.42 -27.79 -4.54
C PRO A 164 -4.98 -26.84 -5.60
N ARG A 165 -5.79 -25.88 -5.16
CA ARG A 165 -6.23 -24.77 -6.02
C ARG A 165 -4.97 -24.21 -6.68
N PRO A 166 -4.90 -24.13 -8.02
CA PRO A 166 -3.80 -23.48 -8.68
C PRO A 166 -3.66 -22.11 -8.05
N LYS A 167 -2.49 -21.83 -7.47
CA LYS A 167 -2.05 -20.46 -7.25
C LYS A 167 -2.21 -19.82 -8.62
N GLN A 168 -3.20 -18.94 -8.77
CA GLN A 168 -3.36 -18.18 -9.99
C GLN A 168 -2.09 -17.37 -10.11
N GLN A 169 -1.19 -17.93 -10.91
CA GLN A 169 0.01 -17.30 -11.41
C GLN A 169 -0.52 -16.06 -12.09
N VAL A 170 -0.37 -14.91 -11.43
CA VAL A 170 -0.51 -13.61 -12.05
C VAL A 170 0.62 -13.58 -13.07
N VAL A 171 0.33 -14.11 -14.25
CA VAL A 171 1.13 -13.85 -15.44
C VAL A 171 1.30 -12.34 -15.51
N PRO A 172 2.53 -11.82 -15.60
CA PRO A 172 2.73 -10.41 -15.88
C PRO A 172 2.15 -10.20 -17.27
N ILE A 173 0.91 -9.70 -17.32
CA ILE A 173 0.31 -9.20 -18.54
C ILE A 173 1.17 -8.00 -18.93
N LYS A 174 2.07 -8.29 -19.87
CA LYS A 174 2.68 -7.33 -20.77
C LYS A 174 1.62 -6.29 -21.14
N ALA A 175 1.92 -5.04 -20.77
CA ALA A 175 1.43 -3.80 -21.35
C ALA A 175 0.20 -3.94 -22.28
N GLN A 176 -0.97 -3.72 -21.70
CA GLN A 176 -2.09 -3.12 -22.41
C GLN A 176 -2.44 -1.88 -21.60
N GLN A 177 -1.64 -0.80 -21.63
CA GLN A 177 -1.69 0.21 -22.70
C GLN A 177 -3.09 0.32 -23.33
N VAL A 178 -4.08 0.66 -22.51
CA VAL A 178 -5.33 1.28 -22.98
C VAL A 178 -5.34 2.71 -22.45
N ALA A 179 -4.83 3.62 -23.29
CA ALA A 179 -5.01 5.07 -23.28
C ALA A 179 -4.75 5.83 -21.95
N GLY A 180 -3.50 6.28 -21.78
CA GLY A 180 -3.15 7.46 -20.97
C GLY A 180 -2.63 7.19 -19.56
N THR A 181 -1.38 6.74 -19.42
CA THR A 181 -0.73 6.60 -18.11
C THR A 181 -0.36 7.99 -17.55
N LEU A 182 -1.32 8.63 -16.90
CA LEU A 182 -1.06 9.59 -15.84
C LEU A 182 -0.90 8.77 -14.54
N GLY A 183 0.14 9.05 -13.75
CA GLY A 183 0.34 8.39 -12.45
C GLY A 183 -0.89 8.54 -11.52
N PRO A 184 -0.94 7.81 -10.38
CA PRO A 184 -2.06 7.87 -9.46
C PRO A 184 -2.32 9.32 -9.03
N MET A 185 -3.49 9.84 -9.39
CA MET A 185 -3.87 11.22 -9.14
C MET A 185 -4.44 11.36 -7.72
N SER A 186 -4.22 12.51 -7.08
CA SER A 186 -4.74 12.74 -5.71
C SER A 186 -6.27 12.68 -5.67
N ILE A 187 -6.83 12.28 -4.52
CA ILE A 187 -8.29 12.30 -4.27
C ILE A 187 -8.91 13.68 -4.56
N SER A 188 -8.19 14.77 -4.28
CA SER A 188 -8.62 16.14 -4.58
C SER A 188 -8.68 16.40 -6.08
N SER A 189 -7.66 15.94 -6.82
CA SER A 189 -7.64 16.02 -8.28
C SER A 189 -8.77 15.19 -8.90
N ALA A 190 -9.05 14.01 -8.34
CA ALA A 190 -10.10 13.13 -8.84
C ALA A 190 -11.48 13.74 -8.59
N ARG A 191 -11.66 14.35 -7.42
CA ARG A 191 -12.87 15.09 -7.06
C ARG A 191 -13.15 16.27 -8.00
N ALA A 192 -12.14 16.96 -8.53
CA ALA A 192 -12.35 18.05 -9.50
C ALA A 192 -12.97 17.57 -10.85
N LEU A 193 -12.76 16.30 -11.19
CA LEU A 193 -13.35 15.63 -12.35
C LEU A 193 -14.71 15.00 -12.05
N ALA A 194 -15.10 14.96 -10.78
CA ALA A 194 -16.34 14.35 -10.32
C ALA A 194 -17.48 15.36 -10.16
N VAL A 195 -18.70 14.88 -10.36
CA VAL A 195 -19.95 15.58 -10.04
C VAL A 195 -20.33 15.28 -8.59
N PHE A 196 -20.20 14.03 -8.18
CA PHE A 196 -20.44 13.58 -6.81
C PHE A 196 -19.25 12.76 -6.31
N ALA A 197 -18.59 13.25 -5.27
CA ALA A 197 -17.36 12.68 -4.74
C ALA A 197 -17.27 12.91 -3.22
N PRO A 198 -18.09 12.18 -2.43
CA PRO A 198 -17.95 12.18 -0.98
C PRO A 198 -16.57 11.68 -0.57
N ARG A 199 -16.01 12.24 0.50
CA ARG A 199 -14.74 11.76 1.06
C ARG A 199 -14.98 10.45 1.82
N PRO A 200 -14.07 9.48 1.73
CA PRO A 200 -14.16 8.27 2.54
C PRO A 200 -14.24 8.59 4.02
N GLU A 201 -15.26 8.06 4.70
CA GLU A 201 -15.40 8.23 6.15
C GLU A 201 -14.25 7.52 6.84
N TYR A 202 -13.66 8.15 7.86
CA TYR A 202 -12.63 7.50 8.65
C TYR A 202 -13.34 6.62 9.72
N PRO A 203 -13.25 5.28 9.65
CA PRO A 203 -13.91 4.41 10.62
C PRO A 203 -13.51 4.75 12.05
N ARG A 204 -14.47 4.76 12.98
CA ARG A 204 -14.22 5.20 14.36
C ARG A 204 -13.20 4.32 15.07
N GLU A 205 -13.20 3.03 14.77
CA GLU A 205 -12.31 2.02 15.34
C GLU A 205 -10.86 2.28 14.91
N ALA A 206 -10.66 2.64 13.65
CA ALA A 206 -9.34 3.00 13.14
C ALA A 206 -8.89 4.36 13.70
N ARG A 207 -9.83 5.32 13.85
CA ARG A 207 -9.56 6.63 14.45
C ARG A 207 -9.18 6.53 15.93
N SER A 208 -9.87 5.72 16.72
CA SER A 208 -9.57 5.52 18.16
C SER A 208 -8.21 4.88 18.38
N HIS A 209 -7.80 3.98 17.48
CA HIS A 209 -6.49 3.34 17.52
C HIS A 209 -5.40 4.12 16.77
N ARG A 210 -5.71 5.32 16.26
CA ARG A 210 -4.79 6.18 15.48
C ARG A 210 -4.17 5.47 14.27
N ILE A 211 -4.88 4.53 13.68
CA ILE A 211 -4.45 3.76 12.52
C ILE A 211 -4.57 4.65 11.28
N ALA A 212 -3.43 5.13 10.80
CA ALA A 212 -3.31 5.91 9.57
C ALA A 212 -2.75 5.04 8.44
N GLY A 213 -2.95 5.48 7.20
CA GLY A 213 -2.43 4.77 6.04
C GLY A 213 -2.76 5.49 4.74
N SER A 214 -2.00 5.21 3.69
CA SER A 214 -2.25 5.72 2.34
C SER A 214 -2.31 4.59 1.34
N GLY A 215 -3.22 4.70 0.39
CA GLY A 215 -3.48 3.67 -0.60
C GLY A 215 -3.79 4.28 -1.97
N VAL A 216 -3.91 3.39 -2.95
CA VAL A 216 -4.32 3.73 -4.32
C VAL A 216 -5.49 2.83 -4.70
N CYS A 217 -6.60 3.45 -5.10
CA CYS A 217 -7.77 2.75 -5.61
C CYS A 217 -7.92 3.05 -7.11
N VAL A 218 -8.04 2.00 -7.90
CA VAL A 218 -8.36 2.10 -9.33
C VAL A 218 -9.87 1.93 -9.47
N VAL A 219 -10.51 2.91 -10.11
CA VAL A 219 -11.94 2.91 -10.39
C VAL A 219 -12.20 2.86 -11.90
N SER A 220 -13.14 2.00 -12.29
CA SER A 220 -13.68 1.92 -13.64
C SER A 220 -14.97 2.73 -13.69
N VAL A 221 -15.08 3.61 -14.68
CA VAL A 221 -16.20 4.53 -14.82
C VAL A 221 -16.96 4.22 -16.09
N ASP A 222 -18.28 4.10 -15.98
CA ASP A 222 -19.16 4.06 -17.15
C ASP A 222 -19.13 5.41 -17.88
N ARG A 223 -18.73 5.40 -19.15
CA ARG A 223 -18.55 6.64 -19.93
C ARG A 223 -19.86 7.35 -20.24
N GLY A 224 -20.98 6.62 -20.24
CA GLY A 224 -22.31 7.16 -20.54
C GLY A 224 -22.90 7.92 -19.36
N SER A 225 -22.97 7.27 -18.20
CA SER A 225 -23.59 7.81 -16.99
C SER A 225 -22.61 8.52 -16.05
N GLY A 226 -21.31 8.20 -16.13
CA GLY A 226 -20.29 8.68 -15.19
C GLY A 226 -20.26 7.90 -13.87
N HIS A 227 -21.09 6.88 -13.67
CA HIS A 227 -21.07 6.07 -12.46
C HIS A 227 -19.83 5.18 -12.40
N VAL A 228 -19.28 5.01 -11.21
CA VAL A 228 -18.24 4.00 -10.98
C VAL A 228 -18.86 2.61 -11.01
N THR A 229 -18.45 1.79 -11.96
CA THR A 229 -18.92 0.40 -12.10
C THR A 229 -18.08 -0.58 -11.28
N GLU A 230 -16.81 -0.25 -11.07
CA GLU A 230 -15.88 -1.08 -10.32
C GLU A 230 -14.89 -0.21 -9.56
N ALA A 231 -14.56 -0.62 -8.34
CA ALA A 231 -13.50 -0.02 -7.55
C ALA A 231 -12.67 -1.15 -6.92
N SER A 232 -11.36 -1.10 -7.15
CA SER A 232 -10.39 -2.09 -6.68
C SER A 232 -9.18 -1.39 -6.05
N ILE A 233 -8.61 -2.00 -5.02
CA ILE A 233 -7.40 -1.51 -4.37
C ILE A 233 -6.19 -1.97 -5.17
N ALA A 234 -5.44 -1.01 -5.73
CA ALA A 234 -4.14 -1.26 -6.36
C ALA A 234 -3.00 -1.23 -5.32
N GLN A 235 -3.13 -0.38 -4.29
CA GLN A 235 -2.22 -0.35 -3.16
C GLN A 235 -3.02 -0.17 -1.87
N SER A 236 -2.90 -1.14 -0.96
CA SER A 236 -3.57 -1.13 0.35
C SER A 236 -3.00 -0.05 1.26
N THR A 237 -3.85 0.47 2.14
CA THR A 237 -3.43 1.32 3.27
C THR A 237 -2.70 0.56 4.38
N GLY A 238 -2.64 -0.77 4.31
CA GLY A 238 -2.15 -1.65 5.37
C GLY A 238 -3.22 -2.02 6.41
N ASN A 239 -4.46 -1.54 6.24
CA ASN A 239 -5.59 -1.89 7.09
C ASN A 239 -6.87 -2.10 6.27
N GLN A 240 -7.46 -3.29 6.36
CA GLN A 240 -8.64 -3.66 5.58
C GLN A 240 -9.85 -2.76 5.86
N THR A 241 -10.02 -2.26 7.09
CA THR A 241 -11.15 -1.38 7.45
C THR A 241 -11.06 -0.03 6.73
N LEU A 242 -9.85 0.52 6.61
CA LEU A 242 -9.60 1.75 5.85
C LEU A 242 -9.81 1.54 4.35
N ASP A 243 -9.32 0.42 3.82
CA ASP A 243 -9.48 0.06 2.41
C ASP A 243 -10.96 -0.13 2.04
N ASN A 244 -11.72 -0.84 2.89
CA ASN A 244 -13.15 -1.07 2.67
C ASN A 244 -13.94 0.24 2.70
N SER A 245 -13.61 1.17 3.61
CA SER A 245 -14.24 2.50 3.63
C SER A 245 -13.95 3.29 2.35
N ALA A 246 -12.70 3.26 1.88
CA ALA A 246 -12.32 3.90 0.64
C ALA A 246 -13.05 3.31 -0.57
N VAL A 247 -13.01 1.98 -0.74
CA VAL A 247 -13.67 1.28 -1.86
C VAL A 247 -15.18 1.52 -1.87
N SER A 248 -15.85 1.36 -0.73
CA SER A 248 -17.29 1.56 -0.65
C SER A 248 -17.68 3.00 -1.02
N THR A 249 -16.91 3.98 -0.55
CA THR A 249 -17.13 5.38 -0.90
C THR A 249 -16.86 5.65 -2.38
N PHE A 250 -15.75 5.17 -2.93
CA PHE A 250 -15.41 5.40 -4.33
C PHE A 250 -16.39 4.74 -5.31
N ARG A 251 -17.04 3.63 -4.93
CA ARG A 251 -18.14 3.06 -5.72
C ARG A 251 -19.35 3.97 -5.85
N THR A 252 -19.55 4.88 -4.89
CA THR A 252 -20.66 5.85 -4.95
C THR A 252 -20.33 7.09 -5.78
N TRP A 253 -19.08 7.25 -6.23
CA TRP A 253 -18.68 8.44 -6.97
C TRP A 253 -19.31 8.48 -8.36
N ILE A 254 -19.56 9.71 -8.83
CA ILE A 254 -20.09 9.99 -10.16
C ILE A 254 -19.14 10.99 -10.81
N PHE A 255 -18.49 10.56 -11.88
CA PHE A 255 -17.60 11.37 -12.70
C PHE A 255 -18.34 12.10 -13.81
N LYS A 256 -17.73 13.16 -14.36
CA LYS A 256 -18.27 13.83 -15.54
C LYS A 256 -18.32 12.84 -16.72
N PRO A 257 -19.48 12.63 -17.37
CA PRO A 257 -19.60 11.72 -18.50
C PRO A 257 -18.64 12.05 -19.64
N ARG A 258 -18.26 11.03 -20.42
CA ARG A 258 -17.37 11.12 -21.59
C ARG A 258 -15.94 11.64 -21.33
N LYS A 259 -15.58 11.99 -20.09
CA LYS A 259 -14.26 12.57 -19.76
C LYS A 259 -13.23 11.56 -19.28
N VAL A 260 -13.66 10.51 -18.57
CA VAL A 260 -12.77 9.52 -17.95
C VAL A 260 -13.37 8.11 -18.07
N SER A 261 -12.52 7.10 -18.22
CA SER A 261 -12.94 5.68 -18.26
C SER A 261 -12.31 4.84 -17.15
N THR A 262 -11.07 5.16 -16.78
CA THR A 262 -10.35 4.52 -15.69
C THR A 262 -9.61 5.62 -14.95
N VAL A 263 -9.73 5.65 -13.63
CA VAL A 263 -9.11 6.66 -12.78
C VAL A 263 -8.36 5.97 -11.66
N SER A 264 -7.09 6.35 -11.45
CA SER A 264 -6.29 5.85 -10.33
C SER A 264 -6.21 6.93 -9.24
N ILE A 265 -6.86 6.70 -8.11
CA ILE A 265 -7.05 7.68 -7.04
C ILE A 265 -6.13 7.34 -5.87
N SER A 266 -5.15 8.20 -5.58
CA SER A 266 -4.38 8.14 -4.33
C SER A 266 -5.14 8.80 -3.18
N PHE A 267 -5.25 8.09 -2.06
CA PHE A 267 -5.98 8.52 -0.87
C PHE A 267 -5.17 8.24 0.40
N GLY A 268 -5.49 8.95 1.47
CA GLY A 268 -4.84 8.75 2.77
C GLY A 268 -5.73 9.16 3.93
N PHE A 269 -5.62 8.40 5.01
CA PHE A 269 -6.24 8.69 6.30
C PHE A 269 -5.18 9.22 7.25
N THR A 270 -5.39 10.43 7.76
CA THR A 270 -4.49 11.07 8.72
C THR A 270 -5.19 11.25 10.05
N THR A 271 -4.49 10.97 11.15
CA THR A 271 -5.00 11.10 12.53
C THR A 271 -5.26 12.55 12.93
N SER A 272 -4.65 13.50 12.23
CA SER A 272 -5.07 14.90 12.24
C SER A 272 -6.36 15.00 11.45
N GLY A 273 -7.50 15.01 12.15
CA GLY A 273 -8.80 15.18 11.52
C GLY A 273 -8.79 16.44 10.68
N ALA A 274 -9.02 16.31 9.37
CA ALA A 274 -9.37 17.47 8.58
C ALA A 274 -10.65 18.07 9.18
N PRO A 275 -10.72 19.39 9.44
CA PRO A 275 -11.91 19.99 10.02
C PRO A 275 -13.12 19.73 9.11
N TYR A 276 -14.23 19.41 9.76
CA TYR A 276 -15.55 19.19 9.17
C TYR A 276 -16.03 20.41 8.38
#